data_AF-A0A957FQE4-F1
#
_entry.id   AF-A0A957FQE4-F1
#
_cell.length_a   1.000
_cell.length_b   1.000
_cell.length_c   1.000
_cell.angle_alpha   90.00
_cell.angle_beta   90.00
_cell.angle_gamma   90.00
#
_symmetry.space_group_name_H-M   'P 1'
#
loop_
_entity.id
_entity.type
_entity.pdbx_description
1 polymer ?
#
loop_
_entity_poly.entity_id
_entity_poly.type
_entity_poly.pdbx_seq_one_letter_code
_entity_poly.pdbx_strand_id
1 'polypeptide(L)'
;SQLKPWEQNPRQSTQAQAKRILQSMADFGQVQTVAISPDGEVYDGHQRLSALLAVYGADYELDARQSSRPLTDYERRGLVLALHATAAGEWDWDALANWDLPSLLPDGFADDWLEQLNYDGAMVATMLAAEDDWASTDNGLAEKSPSARKLPIDVIYTLQMADCTCCLAVQAGFKYGIQSAQYNICPYEDRLSGRHKVTFIDNDYFNYDHETHLAAVKKFRPKYATVMDVITEAQAKKDGVKRAYPLEQILEWAEELEQYAENVIVIPKYDCLDRIPPKFMLGYSVPTSHGGTPLPPEMFKGRRVHLLGGSWKMQLAHMAVLGDDVVSIDNNHVLNISRFGQYVLPNGETSQLEPSGFGYLNNPRYVALALSFGAIGAKVNELYTAVEEPAEEN
;
A
#
# COMPACT_ATOMS: atom_id res chain seq x y z
N SER A 1 -35.30 16.63 -16.98
CA SER A 1 -34.42 16.63 -18.18
C SER A 1 -33.26 17.65 -18.13
N GLN A 2 -33.27 18.63 -17.21
CA GLN A 2 -32.25 19.71 -17.15
C GLN A 2 -31.02 19.39 -16.28
N LEU A 3 -31.02 18.24 -15.60
CA LEU A 3 -29.94 17.82 -14.71
C LEU A 3 -28.96 16.90 -15.44
N LYS A 4 -27.66 17.13 -15.24
CA LYS A 4 -26.57 16.36 -15.85
C LYS A 4 -25.87 15.52 -14.77
N PRO A 5 -26.13 14.21 -14.69
CA PRO A 5 -25.41 13.32 -13.79
C PRO A 5 -23.90 13.34 -14.06
N TRP A 6 -23.10 13.15 -13.01
CA TRP A 6 -21.66 13.10 -13.15
C TRP A 6 -21.22 11.66 -13.46
N GLU A 7 -20.68 11.44 -14.67
CA GLU A 7 -20.29 10.10 -15.14
C GLU A 7 -19.18 9.45 -14.30
N GLN A 8 -18.33 10.26 -13.65
CA GLN A 8 -17.20 9.76 -12.85
C GLN A 8 -17.54 9.67 -11.34
N ASN A 9 -18.81 9.77 -10.95
CA ASN A 9 -19.18 9.59 -9.56
C ASN A 9 -18.83 8.16 -9.11
N PRO A 10 -17.94 7.98 -8.11
CA PRO A 10 -17.52 6.65 -7.68
C PRO A 10 -18.61 5.90 -6.91
N ARG A 11 -19.70 6.58 -6.49
CA ARG A 11 -20.76 5.97 -5.69
C ARG A 11 -21.75 5.20 -6.56
N GLN A 12 -21.87 3.90 -6.27
CA GLN A 12 -22.90 3.04 -6.86
C GLN A 12 -24.12 2.93 -5.93
N SER A 13 -25.27 2.54 -6.48
CA SER A 13 -26.49 2.30 -5.69
C SER A 13 -27.08 0.95 -6.03
N THR A 14 -27.55 0.23 -5.01
CA THR A 14 -28.26 -1.05 -5.19
C THR A 14 -29.76 -0.82 -5.39
N GLN A 15 -30.45 -1.81 -5.96
CA GLN A 15 -31.92 -1.75 -6.08
C GLN A 15 -32.62 -1.63 -4.72
N ALA A 16 -32.06 -2.24 -3.67
CA ALA A 16 -32.58 -2.12 -2.30
C ALA A 16 -32.47 -0.69 -1.76
N GLN A 17 -31.34 -0.02 -1.99
CA GLN A 17 -31.13 1.38 -1.62
C GLN A 17 -32.07 2.31 -2.39
N ALA A 18 -32.26 2.09 -3.69
CA ALA A 18 -33.21 2.86 -4.50
C ALA A 18 -34.65 2.71 -3.97
N LYS A 19 -35.06 1.49 -3.59
CA LYS A 19 -36.37 1.24 -2.98
C LYS A 19 -36.55 1.99 -1.66
N ARG A 20 -35.52 2.03 -0.81
CA ARG A 20 -35.53 2.80 0.45
C ARG A 20 -35.67 4.30 0.21
N ILE A 21 -34.98 4.84 -0.79
CA ILE A 21 -35.10 6.27 -1.15
C ILE A 21 -36.53 6.60 -1.60
N LEU A 22 -37.13 5.76 -2.45
CA LEU A 22 -38.49 5.94 -2.92
C LEU A 22 -39.52 5.82 -1.79
N GLN A 23 -39.32 4.85 -0.88
CA GLN A 23 -40.17 4.69 0.30
C GLN A 23 -40.06 5.90 1.24
N SER A 24 -38.85 6.35 1.54
CA SER A 24 -38.61 7.56 2.33
C SER A 24 -39.26 8.81 1.71
N MET A 25 -39.18 8.94 0.39
CA MET A 25 -39.84 10.04 -0.33
C MET A 25 -41.38 9.95 -0.23
N ALA A 26 -41.95 8.74 -0.24
CA ALA A 26 -43.39 8.54 -0.08
C ALA A 26 -43.86 8.85 1.35
N ASP A 27 -43.07 8.45 2.35
CA ASP A 27 -43.44 8.57 3.76
C ASP A 27 -43.18 9.98 4.32
N PHE A 28 -42.11 10.64 3.87
CA PHE A 28 -41.65 11.91 4.44
C PHE A 28 -41.59 13.06 3.43
N GLY A 29 -41.85 12.81 2.15
CA GLY A 29 -41.66 13.79 1.08
C GLY A 29 -40.18 14.04 0.75
N GLN A 30 -39.91 15.10 -0.02
CA GLN A 30 -38.55 15.48 -0.41
C GLN A 30 -37.81 16.24 0.70
N VAL A 31 -37.44 15.54 1.77
CA VAL A 31 -36.71 16.14 2.91
C VAL A 31 -35.26 16.50 2.60
N GLN A 32 -34.68 15.88 1.59
CA GLN A 32 -33.27 16.02 1.21
C GLN A 32 -33.18 16.46 -0.25
N THR A 33 -32.42 17.52 -0.51
CA THR A 33 -32.32 18.16 -1.84
C THR A 33 -31.26 17.52 -2.73
N VAL A 34 -31.35 17.76 -4.03
CA VAL A 34 -30.24 17.47 -4.98
C VAL A 34 -29.38 18.73 -5.09
N ALA A 35 -28.06 18.62 -4.91
CA ALA A 35 -27.16 19.75 -5.06
C ALA A 35 -26.66 19.85 -6.50
N ILE A 36 -26.73 21.04 -7.09
CA ILE A 36 -26.41 21.26 -8.50
C ILE A 36 -25.48 22.45 -8.71
N SER A 37 -24.76 22.45 -9.84
CA SER A 37 -24.01 23.59 -10.33
C SER A 37 -24.94 24.68 -10.86
N PRO A 38 -24.42 25.91 -11.10
CA PRO A 38 -25.14 26.94 -11.85
C PRO A 38 -25.69 26.45 -13.20
N ASP A 39 -25.00 25.49 -13.84
CA ASP A 39 -25.33 24.97 -15.17
C ASP A 39 -26.10 23.63 -15.16
N GLY A 40 -26.60 23.23 -13.98
CA GLY A 40 -27.43 22.03 -13.82
C GLY A 40 -26.67 20.71 -13.71
N GLU A 41 -25.35 20.75 -13.54
CA GLU A 41 -24.57 19.54 -13.24
C GLU A 41 -24.84 19.08 -11.81
N VAL A 42 -25.00 17.78 -11.61
CA VAL A 42 -25.30 17.23 -10.29
C VAL A 42 -24.01 17.08 -9.49
N TYR A 43 -23.93 17.80 -8.37
CA TYR A 43 -22.83 17.70 -7.42
C TYR A 43 -23.08 16.64 -6.35
N ASP A 44 -24.32 16.52 -5.88
CA ASP A 44 -24.70 15.51 -4.89
C ASP A 44 -26.17 15.09 -5.04
N GLY A 45 -26.49 13.87 -4.60
CA GLY A 45 -27.83 13.29 -4.69
C GLY A 45 -28.08 12.42 -5.93
N HIS A 46 -27.03 11.92 -6.61
CA HIS A 46 -27.15 11.10 -7.83
C HIS A 46 -28.02 9.86 -7.65
N GLN A 47 -27.97 9.20 -6.49
CA GLN A 47 -28.80 8.02 -6.20
C GLN A 47 -30.28 8.37 -6.15
N ARG A 48 -30.62 9.51 -5.53
CA ARG A 48 -32.00 10.02 -5.47
C ARG A 48 -32.49 10.43 -6.84
N LEU A 49 -31.66 11.15 -7.61
CA LEU A 49 -31.99 11.50 -8.98
C LEU A 49 -32.25 10.26 -9.84
N SER A 50 -31.39 9.24 -9.75
CA SER A 50 -31.55 8.00 -10.50
C SER A 50 -32.83 7.24 -10.11
N ALA A 51 -33.12 7.12 -8.80
CA ALA A 51 -34.32 6.44 -8.31
C ALA A 51 -35.61 7.15 -8.75
N LEU A 52 -35.66 8.49 -8.64
CA LEU A 52 -36.81 9.28 -9.07
C LEU A 52 -37.00 9.24 -10.59
N LEU A 53 -35.91 9.36 -11.36
CA LEU A 53 -35.94 9.26 -12.82
C LEU A 53 -36.49 7.89 -13.28
N ALA A 54 -36.10 6.81 -12.60
CA ALA A 54 -36.55 5.46 -12.94
C ALA A 54 -38.06 5.25 -12.72
N VAL A 55 -38.66 5.92 -11.74
CA VAL A 55 -40.08 5.73 -11.38
C VAL A 55 -40.99 6.74 -12.06
N TYR A 56 -40.60 8.02 -12.06
CA TYR A 56 -41.46 9.12 -12.49
C TYR A 56 -41.08 9.69 -13.87
N GLY A 57 -39.95 9.26 -14.44
CA GLY A 57 -39.51 9.69 -15.76
C GLY A 57 -38.88 11.08 -15.80
N ALA A 58 -38.47 11.51 -17.00
CA ALA A 58 -37.63 12.69 -17.20
C ALA A 58 -38.34 14.04 -16.98
N ASP A 59 -39.67 14.03 -16.93
CA ASP A 59 -40.52 15.21 -16.76
C ASP A 59 -40.87 15.50 -15.28
N TYR A 60 -40.41 14.64 -14.36
CA TYR A 60 -40.61 14.84 -12.93
C TYR A 60 -39.80 16.03 -12.40
N GLU A 61 -40.49 16.96 -11.74
CA GLU A 61 -39.89 18.12 -11.08
C GLU A 61 -39.52 17.79 -9.63
N LEU A 62 -38.35 18.26 -9.19
CA LEU A 62 -37.84 18.05 -7.82
C LEU A 62 -37.14 19.31 -7.33
N ASP A 63 -37.05 19.46 -6.01
CA ASP A 63 -36.34 20.57 -5.38
C ASP A 63 -34.82 20.36 -5.43
N ALA A 64 -34.12 21.29 -6.08
CA ALA A 64 -32.66 21.30 -6.15
C ALA A 64 -32.09 22.56 -5.49
N ARG A 65 -30.91 22.41 -4.87
CA ARG A 65 -30.14 23.54 -4.32
C ARG A 65 -28.96 23.83 -5.23
N GLN A 66 -28.94 25.03 -5.76
CA GLN A 66 -27.91 25.48 -6.70
C GLN A 66 -26.74 26.12 -5.94
N SER A 67 -25.53 25.68 -6.28
CA SER A 67 -24.29 26.30 -5.84
C SER A 67 -24.19 27.74 -6.35
N SER A 68 -23.69 28.65 -5.52
CA SER A 68 -23.49 30.06 -5.90
C SER A 68 -22.42 30.28 -6.97
N ARG A 69 -21.56 29.27 -7.21
CA ARG A 69 -20.51 29.28 -8.23
C ARG A 69 -20.26 27.88 -8.82
N PRO A 70 -19.66 27.78 -10.01
CA PRO A 70 -19.12 26.53 -10.49
C PRO A 70 -17.96 26.04 -9.60
N LEU A 71 -17.83 24.72 -9.47
CA LEU A 71 -16.74 24.05 -8.79
C LEU A 71 -15.82 23.43 -9.83
N THR A 72 -14.52 23.57 -9.61
CA THR A 72 -13.51 22.80 -10.34
C THR A 72 -13.67 21.30 -10.05
N ASP A 73 -13.07 20.45 -10.89
CA ASP A 73 -13.13 19.00 -10.71
C ASP A 73 -12.49 18.55 -9.38
N TYR A 74 -11.39 19.20 -8.98
CA TYR A 74 -10.76 19.00 -7.68
C TYR A 74 -11.70 19.37 -6.51
N GLU A 75 -12.31 20.55 -6.56
CA GLU A 75 -13.27 20.98 -5.53
C GLU A 75 -14.50 20.08 -5.47
N ARG A 76 -14.95 19.57 -6.63
CA ARG A 76 -16.07 18.63 -6.73
C ARG A 76 -15.74 17.28 -6.08
N ARG A 77 -14.54 16.73 -6.35
CA ARG A 77 -14.05 15.52 -5.67
C ARG A 77 -13.94 15.75 -4.15
N GLY A 78 -13.39 16.90 -3.74
CA GLY A 78 -13.31 17.28 -2.33
C GLY A 78 -14.68 17.42 -1.67
N LEU A 79 -15.67 17.99 -2.37
CA LEU A 79 -17.04 18.13 -1.88
C LEU A 79 -17.69 16.75 -1.63
N VAL A 80 -17.48 15.79 -2.53
CA VAL A 80 -18.01 14.42 -2.36
C VAL A 80 -17.47 13.80 -1.08
N LEU A 81 -16.19 13.99 -0.76
CA LEU A 81 -15.62 13.54 0.50
C LEU A 81 -16.19 14.32 1.69
N ALA A 82 -16.23 15.65 1.61
CA ALA A 82 -16.64 16.51 2.71
C ALA A 82 -18.09 16.22 3.18
N LEU A 83 -19.02 16.05 2.24
CA LEU A 83 -20.43 15.77 2.54
C LEU A 83 -20.66 14.42 3.20
N HIS A 84 -19.76 13.45 3.00
CA HIS A 84 -19.95 12.08 3.45
C HIS A 84 -19.04 11.68 4.61
N ALA A 85 -17.84 12.24 4.71
CA ALA A 85 -16.85 11.91 5.74
C ALA A 85 -16.76 12.95 6.86
N THR A 86 -16.97 14.24 6.57
CA THR A 86 -16.69 15.32 7.54
C THR A 86 -17.93 16.03 8.10
N ALA A 87 -19.08 15.90 7.42
CA ALA A 87 -20.31 16.61 7.78
C ALA A 87 -21.43 15.69 8.30
N ALA A 88 -21.17 14.39 8.47
CA ALA A 88 -22.10 13.48 9.12
C ALA A 88 -21.97 13.66 10.65
N GLY A 89 -23.04 14.09 11.31
CA GLY A 89 -23.06 14.22 12.77
C GLY A 89 -22.81 12.87 13.46
N GLU A 90 -22.26 12.91 14.67
CA GLU A 90 -22.04 11.72 15.50
C GLU A 90 -23.35 11.24 16.14
N TRP A 91 -23.54 9.92 16.22
CA TRP A 91 -24.67 9.34 16.93
C TRP A 91 -24.41 9.34 18.43
N ASP A 92 -25.34 9.88 19.21
CA ASP A 92 -25.47 9.57 20.64
C ASP A 92 -26.15 8.21 20.76
N TRP A 93 -25.34 7.18 20.97
CA TRP A 93 -25.80 5.79 21.04
C TRP A 93 -26.73 5.53 22.23
N ASP A 94 -26.53 6.23 23.35
CA ASP A 94 -27.39 6.12 24.53
C ASP A 94 -28.76 6.73 24.25
N ALA A 95 -28.80 7.87 23.56
CA ALA A 95 -30.06 8.48 23.13
C ALA A 95 -30.79 7.61 22.09
N LEU A 96 -30.06 7.01 21.14
CA LEU A 96 -30.62 6.18 20.08
C LEU A 96 -31.17 4.85 20.60
N ALA A 97 -30.52 4.24 21.59
CA ALA A 97 -30.98 2.99 22.22
C ALA A 97 -32.33 3.13 22.95
N ASN A 98 -32.74 4.35 23.28
CA ASN A 98 -34.05 4.64 23.88
C ASN A 98 -35.18 4.75 22.84
N TRP A 99 -34.87 4.65 21.54
CA TRP A 99 -35.88 4.67 20.47
C TRP A 99 -36.36 3.24 20.18
N ASP A 100 -37.63 3.09 19.81
CA ASP A 100 -38.17 1.81 19.34
C ASP A 100 -37.75 1.56 17.88
N LEU A 101 -36.45 1.31 17.68
CA LEU A 101 -35.84 1.12 16.37
C LEU A 101 -36.56 0.07 15.50
N PRO A 102 -37.04 -1.08 16.02
CA PRO A 102 -37.78 -2.05 15.22
C PRO A 102 -39.08 -1.53 14.60
N SER A 103 -39.74 -0.53 15.18
CA SER A 103 -40.96 0.05 14.60
C SER A 103 -40.69 1.25 13.69
N LEU A 104 -39.50 1.84 13.77
CA LEU A 104 -39.09 3.01 12.99
C LEU A 104 -38.32 2.63 11.71
N LEU A 105 -37.75 1.42 11.66
CA LEU A 105 -36.89 0.97 10.59
C LEU A 105 -37.60 -0.05 9.69
N PRO A 106 -37.38 0.01 8.35
CA PRO A 106 -37.82 -1.05 7.46
C PRO A 106 -37.16 -2.40 7.81
N ASP A 107 -37.88 -3.50 7.58
CA ASP A 107 -37.34 -4.86 7.77
C ASP A 107 -35.98 -5.04 7.05
N GLY A 108 -34.99 -5.58 7.77
CA GLY A 108 -33.63 -5.81 7.28
C GLY A 108 -32.72 -4.58 7.24
N PHE A 109 -33.22 -3.38 7.58
CA PHE A 109 -32.40 -2.17 7.56
C PHE A 109 -31.27 -2.19 8.60
N ALA A 110 -31.55 -2.68 9.82
CA ALA A 110 -30.56 -2.65 10.91
C ALA A 110 -29.32 -3.50 10.59
N ASP A 111 -29.52 -4.69 10.02
CA ASP A 111 -28.44 -5.60 9.63
C ASP A 111 -27.62 -5.03 8.46
N ASP A 112 -28.30 -4.53 7.41
CA ASP A 112 -27.66 -3.84 6.28
C ASP A 112 -26.83 -2.64 6.75
N TRP A 113 -27.36 -1.86 7.71
CA TRP A 113 -26.70 -0.66 8.22
C TRP A 113 -25.45 -0.99 9.03
N LEU A 114 -25.51 -2.03 9.87
CA LEU A 114 -24.36 -2.52 10.64
C LEU A 114 -23.27 -3.11 9.74
N GLU A 115 -23.63 -3.88 8.71
CA GLU A 115 -22.67 -4.38 7.73
C GLU A 115 -21.98 -3.24 6.99
N GLN A 116 -22.73 -2.23 6.58
CA GLN A 116 -22.20 -1.08 5.87
C GLN A 116 -21.26 -0.25 6.77
N LEU A 117 -21.62 0.02 8.02
CA LEU A 117 -20.76 0.71 8.98
C LEU A 117 -19.44 -0.04 9.23
N ASN A 118 -19.50 -1.36 9.37
CA ASN A 118 -18.30 -2.18 9.52
C ASN A 118 -17.41 -2.15 8.27
N TYR A 119 -18.01 -2.19 7.08
CA TYR A 119 -17.28 -2.12 5.82
C TYR A 119 -16.64 -0.75 5.60
N ASP A 120 -17.40 0.32 5.80
CA ASP A 120 -16.92 1.71 5.66
C ASP A 120 -15.82 2.00 6.70
N GLY A 121 -15.99 1.55 7.95
CA GLY A 121 -14.95 1.64 8.98
C GLY A 121 -13.66 0.90 8.61
N ALA A 122 -13.75 -0.29 8.02
CA ALA A 122 -12.58 -1.04 7.56
C ALA A 122 -11.87 -0.37 6.37
N MET A 123 -12.63 0.20 5.42
CA MET A 123 -12.07 0.92 4.28
C MET A 123 -11.44 2.25 4.69
N VAL A 124 -12.09 3.01 5.58
CA VAL A 124 -11.53 4.23 6.15
C VAL A 124 -10.29 3.92 6.97
N ALA A 125 -10.26 2.86 7.78
CA ALA A 125 -9.05 2.42 8.46
C ALA A 125 -7.93 2.05 7.47
N THR A 126 -8.26 1.46 6.32
CA THR A 126 -7.29 1.17 5.25
C THR A 126 -6.77 2.46 4.60
N MET A 127 -7.63 3.46 4.38
CA MET A 127 -7.25 4.77 3.82
C MET A 127 -6.46 5.61 4.82
N LEU A 128 -6.84 5.61 6.10
CA LEU A 128 -6.12 6.26 7.18
C LEU A 128 -4.77 5.59 7.41
N ALA A 129 -4.67 4.26 7.33
CA ALA A 129 -3.36 3.60 7.36
C ALA A 129 -2.46 4.02 6.18
N ALA A 130 -3.04 4.38 5.03
CA ALA A 130 -2.32 4.96 3.91
C ALA A 130 -1.97 6.46 4.10
N GLU A 131 -2.72 7.21 4.91
CA GLU A 131 -2.38 8.58 5.35
C GLU A 131 -1.39 8.60 6.53
N ASP A 132 -1.45 7.65 7.46
CA ASP A 132 -0.55 7.55 8.62
C ASP A 132 0.87 7.13 8.21
N ASP A 133 1.03 6.48 7.06
CA ASP A 133 2.31 6.33 6.36
C ASP A 133 2.98 7.69 6.06
N TRP A 134 2.23 8.80 6.13
CA TRP A 134 2.71 10.18 5.96
C TRP A 134 3.09 10.89 7.26
N ALA A 135 2.58 10.45 8.43
CA ALA A 135 2.71 11.20 9.69
C ALA A 135 3.52 10.50 10.80
N SER A 136 3.64 9.15 10.83
CA SER A 136 3.99 8.46 12.10
C SER A 136 5.31 7.69 12.17
N THR A 137 6.29 7.88 11.28
CA THR A 137 7.60 7.19 11.39
C THR A 137 8.81 8.10 11.54
N ASP A 138 8.62 9.39 11.80
CA ASP A 138 9.77 10.29 11.96
C ASP A 138 10.41 10.18 13.35
N ASN A 139 11.35 9.23 13.48
CA ASN A 139 12.34 9.21 14.56
C ASN A 139 13.51 10.19 14.28
N GLY A 140 13.31 11.25 13.48
CA GLY A 140 14.35 12.17 13.03
C GLY A 140 15.28 11.59 11.96
N LEU A 141 14.88 10.48 11.32
CA LEU A 141 15.66 9.82 10.28
C LEU A 141 15.24 10.26 8.86
N ALA A 142 14.00 10.72 8.68
CA ALA A 142 13.40 10.93 7.35
C ALA A 142 14.09 12.03 6.52
N GLU A 143 14.86 12.92 7.14
CA GLU A 143 15.62 13.97 6.46
C GLU A 143 17.03 13.54 6.00
N LYS A 144 17.50 12.35 6.38
CA LYS A 144 18.85 11.89 6.04
C LYS A 144 18.89 11.33 4.62
N SER A 145 19.82 11.82 3.81
CA SER A 145 20.12 11.29 2.47
C SER A 145 21.41 10.46 2.49
N PRO A 146 21.45 9.30 1.79
CA PRO A 146 22.64 8.48 1.75
C PRO A 146 23.77 9.15 0.97
N SER A 147 25.01 8.90 1.40
CA SER A 147 26.22 9.30 0.68
C SER A 147 26.49 8.39 -0.52
N ALA A 148 27.45 8.81 -1.35
CA ALA A 148 28.08 7.94 -2.34
C ALA A 148 28.46 6.58 -1.74
N ARG A 149 28.28 5.52 -2.52
CA ARG A 149 28.47 4.13 -2.15
C ARG A 149 29.64 3.54 -2.91
N LYS A 150 30.37 2.64 -2.27
CA LYS A 150 31.50 1.91 -2.89
C LYS A 150 31.06 0.57 -3.46
N LEU A 151 29.96 0.03 -2.95
CA LEU A 151 29.42 -1.26 -3.33
C LEU A 151 28.05 -1.11 -4.00
N PRO A 152 27.78 -1.89 -5.07
CA PRO A 152 26.47 -1.91 -5.69
C PRO A 152 25.43 -2.47 -4.72
N ILE A 153 24.17 -2.12 -4.96
CA ILE A 153 23.04 -2.56 -4.15
C ILE A 153 22.02 -3.24 -5.06
N ASP A 154 21.55 -4.43 -4.66
CA ASP A 154 20.48 -5.10 -5.38
C ASP A 154 19.13 -4.53 -4.95
N VAL A 155 18.40 -3.95 -5.90
CA VAL A 155 17.03 -3.48 -5.69
C VAL A 155 16.08 -4.57 -6.13
N ILE A 156 15.18 -5.00 -5.26
CA ILE A 156 14.27 -6.11 -5.48
C ILE A 156 12.84 -5.59 -5.53
N TYR A 157 12.05 -6.18 -6.43
CA TYR A 157 10.61 -6.01 -6.47
C TYR A 157 9.94 -7.38 -6.34
N THR A 158 9.21 -7.56 -5.24
CA THR A 158 8.62 -8.84 -4.86
C THR A 158 7.13 -8.89 -5.17
N LEU A 159 6.69 -9.96 -5.84
CA LEU A 159 5.30 -10.15 -6.25
C LEU A 159 4.74 -11.47 -5.72
N GLN A 160 3.49 -11.42 -5.27
CA GLN A 160 2.70 -12.64 -5.00
C GLN A 160 2.08 -13.21 -6.28
N MET A 161 1.84 -12.40 -7.32
CA MET A 161 1.31 -12.89 -8.59
C MET A 161 1.98 -12.14 -9.72
N ALA A 162 2.79 -12.83 -10.54
CA ALA A 162 3.40 -12.20 -11.70
C ALA A 162 2.35 -11.57 -12.61
N ASP A 163 2.55 -10.29 -12.91
CA ASP A 163 1.84 -9.57 -13.95
C ASP A 163 2.86 -8.75 -14.78
N CYS A 164 2.40 -7.86 -15.65
CA CYS A 164 3.29 -7.03 -16.48
C CYS A 164 4.18 -6.05 -15.68
N THR A 165 3.94 -5.84 -14.39
CA THR A 165 4.74 -4.92 -13.55
C THR A 165 6.13 -5.46 -13.27
N CYS A 166 6.32 -6.80 -13.22
CA CYS A 166 7.65 -7.39 -13.08
C CYS A 166 8.56 -7.01 -14.25
N CYS A 167 8.00 -6.93 -15.48
CA CYS A 167 8.74 -6.52 -16.66
C CYS A 167 9.18 -5.06 -16.57
N LEU A 168 8.34 -4.17 -16.03
CA LEU A 168 8.70 -2.76 -15.81
C LEU A 168 9.86 -2.64 -14.83
N ALA A 169 9.78 -3.34 -13.69
CA ALA A 169 10.82 -3.34 -12.67
C ALA A 169 12.15 -3.87 -13.21
N VAL A 170 12.14 -5.02 -13.89
CA VAL A 170 13.33 -5.64 -14.47
C VAL A 170 14.00 -4.75 -15.53
N GLN A 171 13.21 -4.03 -16.34
CA GLN A 171 13.79 -3.08 -17.32
C GLN A 171 14.39 -1.85 -16.65
N ALA A 172 13.91 -1.47 -15.46
CA ALA A 172 14.51 -0.43 -14.62
C ALA A 172 15.72 -0.93 -13.78
N GLY A 173 16.12 -2.21 -13.94
CA GLY A 173 17.30 -2.78 -13.26
C GLY A 173 17.00 -3.52 -11.95
N PHE A 174 15.72 -3.66 -11.58
CA PHE A 174 15.34 -4.40 -10.37
C PHE A 174 15.50 -5.92 -10.58
N LYS A 175 15.77 -6.61 -9.48
CA LYS A 175 15.73 -8.07 -9.38
C LYS A 175 14.30 -8.53 -9.12
N TYR A 176 13.96 -9.70 -9.64
CA TYR A 176 12.64 -10.29 -9.49
C TYR A 176 12.55 -11.12 -8.20
N GLY A 177 11.61 -10.75 -7.33
CA GLY A 177 11.30 -11.45 -6.08
C GLY A 177 9.90 -12.07 -6.09
N ILE A 178 9.70 -13.11 -5.28
CA ILE A 178 8.39 -13.73 -5.03
C ILE A 178 8.16 -14.00 -3.55
N GLN A 179 6.90 -14.14 -3.13
CA GLN A 179 6.57 -14.73 -1.83
C GLN A 179 6.34 -16.24 -1.98
N SER A 180 6.96 -17.03 -1.11
CA SER A 180 6.93 -18.51 -1.19
C SER A 180 5.57 -19.18 -1.04
N ALA A 181 4.62 -18.62 -0.29
CA ALA A 181 3.32 -19.25 -0.02
C ALA A 181 2.33 -19.10 -1.18
N GLN A 182 2.38 -17.96 -1.89
CA GLN A 182 1.49 -17.66 -3.00
C GLN A 182 2.30 -16.96 -4.08
N TYR A 183 2.61 -17.70 -5.16
CA TYR A 183 3.29 -17.15 -6.33
C TYR A 183 2.75 -17.72 -7.65
N ASN A 184 2.62 -16.82 -8.63
CA ASN A 184 2.65 -17.18 -10.04
C ASN A 184 3.91 -16.59 -10.66
N ILE A 185 4.59 -17.37 -11.49
CA ILE A 185 5.84 -16.97 -12.12
C ILE A 185 5.58 -16.27 -13.44
N CYS A 186 6.41 -15.27 -13.74
CA CYS A 186 6.40 -14.61 -15.04
C CYS A 186 6.63 -15.62 -16.17
N PRO A 187 5.82 -15.62 -17.26
CA PRO A 187 6.06 -16.47 -18.43
C PRO A 187 7.44 -16.30 -19.09
N TYR A 188 8.16 -15.24 -18.71
CA TYR A 188 9.50 -14.91 -19.18
C TYR A 188 10.62 -15.19 -18.17
N GLU A 189 10.38 -15.93 -17.08
CA GLU A 189 11.37 -16.24 -16.01
C GLU A 189 12.78 -16.49 -16.56
N ASP A 190 12.90 -17.43 -17.50
CA ASP A 190 14.17 -17.79 -18.15
C ASP A 190 14.31 -17.25 -19.59
N ARG A 191 13.39 -16.37 -20.02
CA ARG A 191 13.36 -15.82 -21.39
C ARG A 191 13.82 -14.35 -21.37
N LEU A 192 14.11 -13.79 -22.54
CA LEU A 192 14.42 -12.37 -22.79
C LEU A 192 15.72 -11.79 -22.22
N SER A 193 16.35 -12.38 -21.18
CA SER A 193 17.71 -12.02 -20.70
C SER A 193 18.13 -12.75 -19.41
N GLY A 194 17.31 -13.64 -18.86
CA GLY A 194 17.51 -14.22 -17.51
C GLY A 194 17.27 -13.22 -16.37
N ARG A 195 16.88 -11.97 -16.68
CA ARG A 195 16.60 -10.95 -15.66
C ARG A 195 15.30 -11.19 -14.88
N HIS A 196 14.39 -12.02 -15.41
CA HIS A 196 13.19 -12.48 -14.70
C HIS A 196 13.46 -13.76 -13.88
N LYS A 197 14.71 -14.18 -13.73
CA LYS A 197 15.05 -15.28 -12.83
C LYS A 197 14.70 -14.87 -11.40
N VAL A 198 13.96 -15.73 -10.69
CA VAL A 198 13.65 -15.54 -9.28
C VAL A 198 14.96 -15.40 -8.49
N THR A 199 15.21 -14.21 -7.96
CA THR A 199 16.45 -13.85 -7.28
C THR A 199 16.24 -13.69 -5.77
N PHE A 200 15.01 -13.38 -5.35
CA PHE A 200 14.62 -13.21 -3.95
C PHE A 200 13.35 -14.04 -3.66
N ILE A 201 13.34 -14.75 -2.53
CA ILE A 201 12.16 -15.44 -2.03
C ILE A 201 11.86 -14.97 -0.62
N ASP A 202 10.73 -14.29 -0.48
CA ASP A 202 10.20 -13.86 0.80
C ASP A 202 9.35 -14.96 1.44
N ASN A 203 9.30 -14.92 2.77
CA ASN A 203 8.48 -15.80 3.56
C ASN A 203 7.07 -15.20 3.77
N ASP A 204 6.09 -16.04 4.11
CA ASP A 204 4.79 -15.53 4.58
C ASP A 204 4.89 -15.28 6.09
N TYR A 205 5.04 -14.01 6.47
CA TYR A 205 5.19 -13.60 7.86
C TYR A 205 4.03 -14.05 8.76
N PHE A 206 2.78 -13.95 8.28
CA PHE A 206 1.60 -14.22 9.10
C PHE A 206 1.33 -15.72 9.22
N ASN A 207 1.58 -16.47 8.14
CA ASN A 207 1.26 -17.89 8.03
C ASN A 207 2.46 -18.75 7.61
N TYR A 208 3.61 -18.50 8.24
CA TYR A 208 4.86 -19.20 7.89
C TYR A 208 4.71 -20.72 7.96
N ASP A 209 5.02 -21.37 6.84
CA ASP A 209 5.12 -22.82 6.69
C ASP A 209 6.49 -23.16 6.11
N HIS A 210 7.36 -23.76 6.94
CA HIS A 210 8.74 -24.00 6.55
C HIS A 210 8.87 -24.96 5.38
N GLU A 211 8.05 -26.00 5.31
CA GLU A 211 8.12 -26.99 4.23
C GLU A 211 7.79 -26.36 2.87
N THR A 212 6.72 -25.56 2.80
CA THR A 212 6.34 -24.80 1.60
C THR A 212 7.44 -23.81 1.22
N HIS A 213 7.97 -23.07 2.20
CA HIS A 213 9.04 -22.11 1.96
C HIS A 213 10.32 -22.79 1.42
N LEU A 214 10.78 -23.85 2.08
CA LEU A 214 11.94 -24.64 1.69
C LEU A 214 11.77 -25.25 0.30
N ALA A 215 10.57 -25.73 -0.05
CA ALA A 215 10.28 -26.26 -1.38
C ALA A 215 10.47 -25.21 -2.48
N ALA A 216 10.02 -23.96 -2.25
CA ALA A 216 10.25 -22.86 -3.17
C ALA A 216 11.75 -22.51 -3.31
N VAL A 217 12.47 -22.42 -2.18
CA VAL A 217 13.90 -22.12 -2.18
C VAL A 217 14.72 -23.23 -2.87
N LYS A 218 14.38 -24.50 -2.65
CA LYS A 218 14.98 -25.65 -3.35
C LYS A 218 14.78 -25.58 -4.86
N LYS A 219 13.57 -25.22 -5.29
CA LYS A 219 13.18 -25.14 -6.70
C LYS A 219 13.95 -24.05 -7.45
N PHE A 220 13.98 -22.84 -6.91
CA PHE A 220 14.50 -21.68 -7.63
C PHE A 220 15.96 -21.35 -7.33
N ARG A 221 16.51 -21.85 -6.21
CA ARG A 221 17.88 -21.60 -5.75
C ARG A 221 18.23 -20.10 -5.82
N PRO A 222 17.48 -19.25 -5.09
CA PRO A 222 17.57 -17.80 -5.24
C PRO A 222 18.89 -17.26 -4.69
N LYS A 223 19.23 -16.03 -5.07
CA LYS A 223 20.36 -15.32 -4.46
C LYS A 223 20.07 -14.95 -3.00
N TYR A 224 18.81 -14.66 -2.69
CA TYR A 224 18.36 -14.22 -1.38
C TYR A 224 17.11 -15.00 -0.96
N ALA A 225 17.06 -15.41 0.30
CA ALA A 225 15.86 -15.95 0.91
C ALA A 225 15.74 -15.48 2.35
N THR A 226 14.56 -15.05 2.77
CA THR A 226 14.28 -14.74 4.17
C THR A 226 13.90 -16.02 4.92
N VAL A 227 14.43 -16.23 6.11
CA VAL A 227 13.82 -17.18 7.05
C VAL A 227 12.75 -16.45 7.88
N MET A 228 11.94 -17.21 8.63
CA MET A 228 10.98 -16.66 9.60
C MET A 228 11.60 -15.57 10.47
N ASP A 229 10.87 -14.46 10.66
CA ASP A 229 11.26 -13.37 11.54
C ASP A 229 11.46 -13.87 12.99
N VAL A 230 12.52 -13.36 13.62
CA VAL A 230 12.84 -13.68 15.02
C VAL A 230 12.06 -12.72 15.92
N ILE A 231 10.93 -13.21 16.42
CA ILE A 231 9.97 -12.47 17.24
C ILE A 231 9.71 -13.17 18.58
N THR A 232 9.32 -12.38 19.58
CA THR A 232 8.82 -12.91 20.85
C THR A 232 7.34 -13.33 20.73
N GLU A 233 6.86 -14.18 21.63
CA GLU A 233 5.43 -14.53 21.72
C GLU A 233 4.51 -13.30 21.90
N ALA A 234 4.99 -12.29 22.63
CA ALA A 234 4.25 -11.04 22.83
C ALA A 234 4.12 -10.24 21.52
N GLN A 235 5.20 -10.19 20.72
CA GLN A 235 5.19 -9.56 19.40
C GLN A 235 4.32 -10.34 18.41
N ALA A 236 4.42 -11.68 18.39
CA ALA A 236 3.57 -12.51 17.54
C ALA A 236 2.08 -12.27 17.82
N LYS A 237 1.68 -12.21 19.10
CA LYS A 237 0.30 -11.90 19.49
C LYS A 237 -0.13 -10.49 19.08
N LYS A 238 0.75 -9.49 19.22
CA LYS A 238 0.48 -8.10 18.83
C LYS A 238 0.24 -7.99 17.32
N ASP A 239 1.06 -8.67 16.53
CA ASP A 239 1.09 -8.54 15.07
C ASP A 239 0.13 -9.53 14.40
N GLY A 240 -0.57 -10.38 15.15
CA GLY A 240 -1.47 -11.40 14.60
C GLY A 240 -0.76 -12.55 13.88
N VAL A 241 0.53 -12.76 14.17
CA VAL A 241 1.30 -13.87 13.63
C VAL A 241 0.88 -15.16 14.31
N LYS A 242 0.66 -16.22 13.52
CA LYS A 242 0.13 -17.49 14.00
C LYS A 242 0.95 -18.11 15.16
N ARG A 243 2.28 -17.97 15.12
CA ARG A 243 3.19 -18.58 16.10
C ARG A 243 4.57 -17.92 16.09
N ALA A 244 5.16 -17.71 17.27
CA ALA A 244 6.59 -17.45 17.41
C ALA A 244 7.38 -18.75 17.55
N TYR A 245 8.65 -18.73 17.14
CA TYR A 245 9.56 -19.87 17.25
C TYR A 245 10.82 -19.48 18.03
N PRO A 246 11.44 -20.42 18.78
CA PRO A 246 12.74 -20.18 19.39
C PRO A 246 13.79 -19.81 18.34
N LEU A 247 14.73 -18.93 18.70
CA LEU A 247 15.81 -18.51 17.80
C LEU A 247 16.57 -19.71 17.24
N GLU A 248 16.85 -20.72 18.07
CA GLU A 248 17.56 -21.93 17.67
C GLU A 248 16.86 -22.64 16.50
N GLN A 249 15.53 -22.77 16.56
CA GLN A 249 14.74 -23.39 15.49
C GLN A 249 14.80 -22.57 14.19
N ILE A 250 14.74 -21.25 14.30
CA ILE A 250 14.83 -20.35 13.15
C ILE A 250 16.22 -20.45 12.51
N LEU A 251 17.28 -20.57 13.31
CA LEU A 251 18.65 -20.74 12.82
C LEU A 251 18.86 -22.11 12.17
N GLU A 252 18.29 -23.19 12.71
CA GLU A 252 18.27 -24.50 12.04
C GLU A 252 17.64 -24.41 10.65
N TRP A 253 16.46 -23.78 10.54
CA TRP A 253 15.82 -23.53 9.25
C TRP A 253 16.66 -22.63 8.33
N ALA A 254 17.37 -21.65 8.88
CA ALA A 254 18.28 -20.82 8.09
C ALA A 254 19.42 -21.66 7.48
N GLU A 255 19.95 -22.65 8.20
CA GLU A 255 20.97 -23.58 7.69
C GLU A 255 20.40 -24.53 6.63
N GLU A 256 19.15 -24.95 6.75
CA GLU A 256 18.47 -25.73 5.70
C GLU A 256 18.33 -24.92 4.40
N LEU A 257 17.94 -23.63 4.50
CA LEU A 257 17.82 -22.74 3.36
C LEU A 257 19.17 -22.40 2.73
N GLU A 258 20.24 -22.29 3.52
CA GLU A 258 21.62 -21.97 3.07
C GLU A 258 22.17 -23.01 2.07
N GLN A 259 21.67 -24.24 2.08
CA GLN A 259 22.04 -25.27 1.10
C GLN A 259 21.56 -24.95 -0.34
N TYR A 260 20.58 -24.03 -0.46
CA TYR A 260 19.87 -23.75 -1.71
C TYR A 260 19.89 -22.27 -2.08
N ALA A 261 19.94 -21.35 -1.12
CA ALA A 261 20.05 -19.91 -1.34
C ALA A 261 21.48 -19.41 -1.09
N GLU A 262 21.96 -18.46 -1.90
CA GLU A 262 23.31 -17.88 -1.72
C GLU A 262 23.43 -17.05 -0.43
N ASN A 263 22.34 -16.38 -0.04
CA ASN A 263 22.29 -15.54 1.14
C ASN A 263 20.96 -15.71 1.87
N VAL A 264 21.02 -16.26 3.09
CA VAL A 264 19.86 -16.35 3.97
C VAL A 264 19.81 -15.12 4.88
N ILE A 265 18.63 -14.53 4.98
CA ILE A 265 18.35 -13.29 5.71
C ILE A 265 17.56 -13.64 6.96
N VAL A 266 18.15 -13.34 8.13
CA VAL A 266 17.51 -13.49 9.45
C VAL A 266 17.02 -12.12 9.91
N ILE A 267 15.76 -12.00 10.32
CA ILE A 267 15.11 -10.71 10.60
C ILE A 267 14.81 -10.57 12.10
N PRO A 268 15.74 -10.02 12.91
CA PRO A 268 15.54 -9.86 14.35
C PRO A 268 14.61 -8.70 14.71
N LYS A 269 13.60 -8.97 15.55
CA LYS A 269 12.71 -7.96 16.16
C LYS A 269 12.99 -7.69 17.64
N TYR A 270 13.99 -8.34 18.21
CA TYR A 270 14.52 -8.04 19.55
C TYR A 270 16.04 -8.26 19.55
N ASP A 271 16.73 -7.74 20.57
CA ASP A 271 18.19 -7.81 20.62
C ASP A 271 18.68 -9.25 20.84
N CYS A 272 19.16 -9.84 19.75
CA CYS A 272 19.81 -11.15 19.72
C CYS A 272 20.89 -11.21 18.63
N LEU A 273 21.43 -10.06 18.23
CA LEU A 273 22.29 -9.93 17.06
C LEU A 273 23.62 -10.70 17.21
N ASP A 274 24.12 -10.78 18.44
CA ASP A 274 25.32 -11.51 18.84
C ASP A 274 25.17 -13.03 18.70
N ARG A 275 23.94 -13.53 18.78
CA ARG A 275 23.58 -14.96 18.64
C ARG A 275 23.35 -15.37 17.19
N ILE A 276 23.27 -14.43 16.25
CA ILE A 276 23.06 -14.73 14.82
C ILE A 276 24.42 -14.88 14.11
N PRO A 277 24.77 -16.07 13.60
CA PRO A 277 26.05 -16.32 12.93
C PRO A 277 26.38 -15.30 11.82
N PRO A 278 27.65 -14.84 11.69
CA PRO A 278 28.05 -13.84 10.70
C PRO A 278 27.84 -14.26 9.23
N LYS A 279 27.74 -15.57 8.95
CA LYS A 279 27.43 -16.10 7.61
C LYS A 279 26.07 -15.61 7.10
N PHE A 280 25.10 -15.45 8.00
CA PHE A 280 23.77 -14.95 7.66
C PHE A 280 23.73 -13.44 7.53
N MET A 281 22.96 -12.98 6.55
CA MET A 281 22.59 -11.58 6.41
C MET A 281 21.54 -11.20 7.45
N LEU A 282 21.52 -9.93 7.84
CA LEU A 282 20.48 -9.39 8.70
C LEU A 282 19.41 -8.69 7.87
N GLY A 283 18.15 -8.99 8.15
CA GLY A 283 17.02 -8.26 7.61
C GLY A 283 16.61 -7.14 8.56
N TYR A 284 16.37 -5.95 8.01
CA TYR A 284 15.81 -4.82 8.74
C TYR A 284 14.48 -4.45 8.10
N SER A 285 13.37 -4.71 8.77
CA SER A 285 12.07 -4.25 8.27
C SER A 285 11.93 -2.77 8.58
N VAL A 286 11.97 -1.97 7.54
CA VAL A 286 11.83 -0.52 7.65
C VAL A 286 10.44 -0.20 8.21
N PRO A 287 10.33 0.60 9.28
CA PRO A 287 9.05 0.87 9.92
C PRO A 287 7.97 1.37 8.95
N THR A 288 6.77 0.81 9.12
CA THR A 288 5.51 1.19 8.45
C THR A 288 4.40 1.30 9.50
N SER A 289 3.23 1.77 9.08
CA SER A 289 1.97 1.68 9.84
C SER A 289 1.65 0.25 10.35
N HIS A 290 2.13 -0.79 9.66
CA HIS A 290 1.83 -2.20 9.95
C HIS A 290 2.87 -2.89 10.84
N GLY A 291 3.97 -2.20 11.18
CA GLY A 291 5.06 -2.76 11.97
C GLY A 291 6.44 -2.46 11.39
N GLY A 292 7.48 -2.86 12.11
CA GLY A 292 8.87 -2.61 11.76
C GLY A 292 9.84 -3.25 12.74
N THR A 293 11.12 -3.28 12.40
CA THR A 293 12.16 -3.66 13.35
C THR A 293 12.28 -2.57 14.43
N PRO A 294 12.04 -2.86 15.72
CA PRO A 294 12.06 -1.85 16.78
C PRO A 294 13.48 -1.50 17.25
N LEU A 295 14.50 -2.17 16.71
CA LEU A 295 15.90 -1.97 17.06
C LEU A 295 16.48 -0.77 16.28
N PRO A 296 17.37 0.02 16.90
CA PRO A 296 18.11 1.06 16.20
C PRO A 296 18.90 0.50 15.01
N PRO A 297 18.84 1.14 13.82
CA PRO A 297 19.60 0.68 12.65
C PRO A 297 21.11 0.62 12.90
N GLU A 298 21.65 1.47 13.77
CA GLU A 298 23.08 1.49 14.13
C GLU A 298 23.58 0.14 14.68
N MET A 299 22.71 -0.65 15.31
CA MET A 299 23.07 -1.98 15.83
C MET A 299 23.41 -2.98 14.72
N PHE A 300 23.00 -2.71 13.49
CA PHE A 300 23.23 -3.58 12.33
C PHE A 300 24.52 -3.24 11.58
N LYS A 301 25.26 -2.20 12.00
CA LYS A 301 26.52 -1.78 11.34
C LYS A 301 27.57 -2.89 11.33
N GLY A 302 28.32 -2.98 10.24
CA GLY A 302 29.34 -4.01 10.01
C GLY A 302 28.77 -5.39 9.65
N ARG A 303 27.45 -5.50 9.44
CA ARG A 303 26.79 -6.71 8.93
C ARG A 303 26.24 -6.42 7.54
N ARG A 304 26.10 -7.47 6.72
CA ARG A 304 25.37 -7.36 5.45
C ARG A 304 23.88 -7.24 5.74
N VAL A 305 23.28 -6.12 5.37
CA VAL A 305 21.88 -5.80 5.67
C VAL A 305 21.02 -5.83 4.40
N HIS A 306 19.84 -6.42 4.52
CA HIS A 306 18.74 -6.31 3.56
C HIS A 306 17.61 -5.46 4.18
N LEU A 307 17.17 -4.39 3.51
CA LEU A 307 16.03 -3.60 3.97
C LEU A 307 14.72 -4.17 3.39
N LEU A 308 13.78 -4.52 4.26
CA LEU A 308 12.47 -5.04 3.86
C LEU A 308 11.40 -3.97 3.98
N GLY A 309 10.63 -3.77 2.92
CA GLY A 309 9.46 -2.90 2.93
C GLY A 309 9.77 -1.44 3.27
N GLY A 310 8.77 -0.72 3.73
CA GLY A 310 8.86 0.72 4.00
C GLY A 310 8.83 1.58 2.73
N SER A 311 8.58 2.88 2.93
CA SER A 311 8.62 3.85 1.85
C SER A 311 10.04 4.03 1.31
N TRP A 312 10.16 4.48 0.05
CA TRP A 312 11.46 4.77 -0.55
C TRP A 312 12.25 5.81 0.26
N LYS A 313 11.58 6.85 0.76
CA LYS A 313 12.17 7.86 1.66
C LYS A 313 12.79 7.23 2.90
N MET A 314 12.06 6.32 3.55
CA MET A 314 12.57 5.65 4.75
C MET A 314 13.72 4.69 4.41
N GLN A 315 13.68 3.99 3.29
CA GLN A 315 14.83 3.18 2.85
C GLN A 315 16.07 4.04 2.61
N LEU A 316 15.95 5.20 1.96
CA LEU A 316 17.05 6.16 1.80
C LEU A 316 17.61 6.61 3.16
N ALA A 317 16.74 6.93 4.12
CA ALA A 317 17.15 7.30 5.47
C ALA A 317 17.94 6.19 6.18
N HIS A 318 17.52 4.93 6.04
CA HIS A 318 18.23 3.79 6.61
C HIS A 318 19.57 3.55 5.90
N MET A 319 19.62 3.71 4.57
CA MET A 319 20.86 3.70 3.81
C MET A 319 21.82 4.82 4.23
N ALA A 320 21.32 5.98 4.66
CA ALA A 320 22.15 7.07 5.19
C ALA A 320 22.82 6.71 6.52
N VAL A 321 22.18 5.87 7.34
CA VAL A 321 22.75 5.39 8.60
C VAL A 321 23.72 4.24 8.39
N LEU A 322 23.33 3.27 7.58
CA LEU A 322 24.03 1.99 7.38
C LEU A 322 25.08 2.03 6.27
N GLY A 323 24.98 2.96 5.32
CA GLY A 323 25.95 3.09 4.23
C GLY A 323 26.11 1.82 3.40
N ASP A 324 27.36 1.43 3.15
CA ASP A 324 27.72 0.26 2.34
C ASP A 324 27.28 -1.08 2.96
N ASP A 325 26.89 -1.11 4.24
CA ASP A 325 26.38 -2.32 4.91
C ASP A 325 25.06 -2.80 4.29
N VAL A 326 24.26 -1.89 3.72
CA VAL A 326 23.03 -2.26 3.00
C VAL A 326 23.40 -2.85 1.65
N VAL A 327 23.24 -4.15 1.45
CA VAL A 327 23.61 -4.83 0.20
C VAL A 327 22.42 -5.08 -0.73
N SER A 328 21.21 -5.01 -0.20
CA SER A 328 19.98 -5.16 -0.99
C SER A 328 18.78 -4.51 -0.30
N ILE A 329 17.76 -4.16 -1.08
CA ILE A 329 16.48 -3.62 -0.60
C ILE A 329 15.33 -4.30 -1.35
N ASP A 330 14.22 -4.55 -0.67
CA ASP A 330 12.94 -4.93 -1.29
C ASP A 330 11.93 -3.80 -1.09
N ASN A 331 11.34 -3.28 -2.18
CA ASN A 331 10.39 -2.19 -2.10
C ASN A 331 9.09 -2.49 -2.86
N ASN A 332 8.10 -3.00 -2.13
CA ASN A 332 6.75 -3.21 -2.67
C ASN A 332 5.81 -2.04 -2.37
N HIS A 333 6.23 -1.05 -1.57
CA HIS A 333 5.43 0.14 -1.24
C HIS A 333 5.02 0.91 -2.51
N VAL A 334 5.89 0.99 -3.52
CA VAL A 334 5.58 1.60 -4.83
C VAL A 334 4.36 0.96 -5.51
N LEU A 335 4.09 -0.33 -5.28
CA LEU A 335 2.89 -1.00 -5.79
C LEU A 335 1.62 -0.48 -5.13
N ASN A 336 1.66 -0.21 -3.83
CA ASN A 336 0.49 0.24 -3.07
C ASN A 336 0.10 1.66 -3.49
N ILE A 337 1.05 2.60 -3.46
CA ILE A 337 0.79 4.01 -3.78
C ILE A 337 0.40 4.20 -5.26
N SER A 338 0.89 3.35 -6.16
CA SER A 338 0.56 3.43 -7.60
C SER A 338 -0.93 3.25 -7.89
N ARG A 339 -1.66 2.53 -7.01
CA ARG A 339 -3.12 2.33 -7.15
C ARG A 339 -3.89 3.64 -7.06
N PHE A 340 -3.31 4.63 -6.38
CA PHE A 340 -3.86 5.97 -6.20
C PHE A 340 -3.23 6.99 -7.15
N GLY A 341 -2.43 6.54 -8.15
CA GLY A 341 -1.75 7.42 -9.09
C GLY A 341 -0.57 8.19 -8.49
N GLN A 342 -0.03 7.70 -7.37
CA GLN A 342 1.16 8.24 -6.73
C GLN A 342 2.43 7.53 -7.18
N TYR A 343 3.54 8.26 -7.23
CA TYR A 343 4.86 7.74 -7.58
C TYR A 343 5.95 8.41 -6.76
N VAL A 344 7.08 7.74 -6.59
CA VAL A 344 8.22 8.30 -5.85
C VAL A 344 9.18 9.06 -6.77
N LEU A 345 9.86 10.04 -6.20
CA LEU A 345 10.97 10.79 -6.81
C LEU A 345 12.32 10.27 -6.30
N PRO A 346 13.43 10.55 -7.02
CA PRO A 346 14.77 10.06 -6.61
C PRO A 346 15.18 10.45 -5.18
N ASN A 347 14.70 11.60 -4.70
CA ASN A 347 14.98 12.10 -3.35
C ASN A 347 14.11 11.46 -2.24
N GLY A 348 13.21 10.54 -2.57
CA GLY A 348 12.31 9.90 -1.60
C GLY A 348 10.91 10.52 -1.53
N GLU A 349 10.71 11.73 -2.04
CA GLU A 349 9.40 12.37 -2.01
C GLU A 349 8.38 11.64 -2.89
N THR A 350 7.10 11.77 -2.54
CA THR A 350 6.00 11.21 -3.33
C THR A 350 5.29 12.32 -4.09
N SER A 351 4.94 12.06 -5.35
CA SER A 351 4.18 12.96 -6.22
C SER A 351 2.93 12.27 -6.77
N GLN A 352 2.02 13.07 -7.31
CA GLN A 352 0.73 12.64 -7.85
C GLN A 352 0.70 12.84 -9.37
N LEU A 353 0.22 11.86 -10.13
CA LEU A 353 0.13 11.94 -11.59
C LEU A 353 -0.76 13.10 -12.09
N GLU A 354 -1.93 13.31 -11.48
CA GLU A 354 -2.92 14.28 -11.99
C GLU A 354 -2.42 15.74 -11.93
N PRO A 355 -1.92 16.25 -10.79
CA PRO A 355 -1.29 17.57 -10.73
C PRO A 355 -0.02 17.70 -11.57
N SER A 356 0.63 16.58 -11.89
CA SER A 356 1.84 16.53 -12.73
C SER A 356 1.55 16.58 -14.24
N GLY A 357 0.29 16.83 -14.62
CA GLY A 357 -0.13 16.94 -16.02
C GLY A 357 -0.47 15.61 -16.70
N PHE A 358 -0.58 14.52 -15.93
CA PHE A 358 -0.92 13.19 -16.43
C PHE A 358 -2.37 12.78 -16.15
N GLY A 359 -3.26 13.73 -15.83
CA GLY A 359 -4.68 13.46 -15.54
C GLY A 359 -5.48 12.81 -16.67
N TYR A 360 -4.94 12.78 -17.90
CA TYR A 360 -5.60 12.19 -19.08
C TYR A 360 -5.35 10.67 -19.23
N LEU A 361 -4.50 10.07 -18.39
CA LEU A 361 -4.10 8.67 -18.53
C LEU A 361 -5.24 7.70 -18.19
N ASN A 362 -5.42 6.66 -19.02
CA ASN A 362 -6.35 5.56 -18.76
C ASN A 362 -5.69 4.34 -18.08
N ASN A 363 -4.38 4.41 -17.82
CA ASN A 363 -3.57 3.37 -17.20
C ASN A 363 -2.66 3.91 -16.07
N PRO A 364 -3.16 4.79 -15.18
CA PRO A 364 -2.33 5.57 -14.25
C PRO A 364 -1.44 4.71 -13.35
N ARG A 365 -1.93 3.55 -12.90
CA ARG A 365 -1.16 2.63 -12.04
C ARG A 365 0.18 2.22 -12.66
N TYR A 366 0.19 1.83 -13.93
CA TYR A 366 1.40 1.35 -14.60
C TYR A 366 2.39 2.47 -14.89
N VAL A 367 1.89 3.67 -15.20
CA VAL A 367 2.73 4.85 -15.40
C VAL A 367 3.37 5.27 -14.07
N ALA A 368 2.61 5.29 -12.98
CA ALA A 368 3.14 5.62 -11.66
C ALA A 368 4.22 4.62 -11.20
N LEU A 369 4.03 3.32 -11.51
CA LEU A 369 5.05 2.29 -11.28
C LEU A 369 6.30 2.50 -12.12
N ALA A 370 6.15 2.74 -13.42
CA ALA A 370 7.29 2.99 -14.30
C ALA A 370 8.11 4.21 -13.85
N LEU A 371 7.45 5.30 -13.44
CA LEU A 371 8.10 6.47 -12.87
C LEU A 371 8.84 6.13 -11.57
N SER A 372 8.20 5.38 -10.67
CA SER A 372 8.79 4.98 -9.39
C SER A 372 10.02 4.09 -9.57
N PHE A 373 9.94 3.06 -10.43
CA PHE A 373 11.07 2.19 -10.72
C PHE A 373 12.22 2.96 -11.38
N GLY A 374 11.90 3.85 -12.33
CA GLY A 374 12.89 4.73 -12.94
C GLY A 374 13.57 5.66 -11.93
N ALA A 375 12.81 6.25 -11.01
CA ALA A 375 13.33 7.15 -9.98
C ALA A 375 14.25 6.43 -8.99
N ILE A 376 13.85 5.26 -8.49
CA ILE A 376 14.68 4.44 -7.59
C ILE A 376 15.94 3.96 -8.32
N GLY A 377 15.80 3.43 -9.54
CA GLY A 377 16.94 2.99 -10.35
C GLY A 377 17.93 4.12 -10.64
N ALA A 378 17.43 5.31 -10.98
CA ALA A 378 18.26 6.49 -11.18
C ALA A 378 19.02 6.88 -9.91
N LYS A 379 18.36 6.91 -8.75
CA LYS A 379 19.02 7.24 -7.48
C LYS A 379 20.06 6.19 -7.09
N VAL A 380 19.77 4.91 -7.28
CA VAL A 380 20.72 3.83 -6.99
C VAL A 380 21.97 3.93 -7.87
N ASN A 381 21.79 4.23 -9.16
CA ASN A 381 22.92 4.48 -10.06
C ASN A 381 23.71 5.71 -9.62
N GLU A 382 23.05 6.83 -9.31
CA GLU A 382 23.70 8.05 -8.77
C GLU A 382 24.58 7.74 -7.56
N LEU A 383 24.06 6.97 -6.60
CA LEU A 383 24.80 6.60 -5.38
C LEU A 383 26.05 5.78 -5.67
N TYR A 384 26.04 4.93 -6.70
CA TYR A 384 27.20 4.09 -7.05
C TYR A 384 28.21 4.78 -7.99
N THR A 385 27.78 5.76 -8.78
CA THR A 385 28.64 6.43 -9.78
C THR A 385 29.51 7.55 -9.20
N ALA A 386 29.38 7.88 -7.92
CA ALA A 386 30.12 8.96 -7.24
C ALA A 386 31.52 8.56 -6.74
N VAL A 387 32.20 7.64 -7.44
CA VAL A 387 33.63 7.40 -7.25
C VAL A 387 34.37 8.36 -8.17
N GLU A 388 34.70 9.55 -7.67
CA GLU A 388 35.79 10.32 -8.28
C GLU A 388 37.06 9.47 -8.20
N GLU A 389 37.67 9.19 -9.35
CA GLU A 389 39.02 8.64 -9.39
C GLU A 389 39.93 9.52 -8.54
N PRO A 390 40.78 8.96 -7.65
CA PRO A 390 41.75 9.77 -6.94
C PRO A 390 42.63 10.47 -7.97
N ALA A 391 42.68 11.80 -7.90
CA ALA A 391 43.56 12.60 -8.74
C ALA A 391 44.98 12.03 -8.63
N GLU A 392 45.56 11.64 -9.76
CA GLU A 392 46.95 11.23 -9.83
C GLU A 392 47.81 12.39 -9.31
N GLU A 393 48.44 12.19 -8.14
CA GLU A 393 49.51 13.06 -7.67
C GLU A 393 50.71 12.89 -8.62
N ASN A 394 50.93 13.91 -9.46
CA ASN A 394 52.15 14.06 -10.27
C ASN A 394 53.34 14.51 -9.43
#